data_AF-A0A853AWF7-F1
#
_entry.id   AF-A0A853AWF7-F1
#
_cell.length_a   1.000
_cell.length_b   1.000
_cell.length_c   1.000
_cell.angle_alpha   90.00
_cell.angle_beta   90.00
_cell.angle_gamma   90.00
#
_symmetry.space_group_name_H-M   'P 1'
#
loop_
_entity.id
_entity.type
_entity.pdbx_description
1 polymer ?
#
loop_
_entity_poly.entity_id
_entity_poly.type
_entity_poly.pdbx_seq_one_letter_code
_entity_poly.pdbx_strand_id
1 'polypeptide(L)'
;MVQRITVLGAGSWGTAFAKVLADAGRDVTMWARREEVAGEIRDRHTNSGYLPGIDLPDRLTATHDPGDALSGAEAVVLAVPSQSLRANLSGWRELLPSGAVLVSLAKGVELGTLKRMSEVIAEISGVSGNEIVVVSGPNLAREIAQGQPAGAVLACTDHDRAVAIQQASFNSYFRPYTNTDVVGCEVGGAAKNVIALSCGMAVGMGLGANTTATLITRGLAEMARLGTKLGADPLTFAGLAGVGDLVATCSSPLSRNRTFGERLGRGETLEQAQAAAGGQVAEGVMSCTSIRELARKHGVDMPITDAMHRVCHEGADPRQAGAELLGRRQKHEWS
;
A
#
# COMPACT_ATOMS: atom_id res chain seq x y z
N MET A 1 25.09 -4.17 -8.85
CA MET A 1 24.17 -3.08 -8.45
C MET A 1 23.02 -3.13 -9.43
N VAL A 2 21.78 -3.13 -8.95
CA VAL A 2 20.59 -3.20 -9.82
C VAL A 2 20.50 -1.93 -10.65
N GLN A 3 20.58 -2.03 -11.98
CA GLN A 3 20.59 -0.89 -12.89
C GLN A 3 19.34 -0.80 -13.77
N ARG A 4 18.86 -1.92 -14.31
CA ARG A 4 17.63 -1.97 -15.13
C ARG A 4 16.46 -2.45 -14.28
N ILE A 5 15.44 -1.62 -14.14
CA ILE A 5 14.29 -1.91 -13.27
C ILE A 5 12.99 -1.73 -14.03
N THR A 6 12.13 -2.74 -13.95
CA THR A 6 10.78 -2.67 -14.50
C THR A 6 9.78 -2.33 -13.41
N VAL A 7 8.85 -1.41 -13.69
CA VAL A 7 7.72 -1.13 -12.79
C VAL A 7 6.42 -1.52 -13.48
N LEU A 8 5.80 -2.61 -13.01
CA LEU A 8 4.54 -3.12 -13.51
C LEU A 8 3.39 -2.42 -12.80
N GLY A 9 2.87 -1.35 -13.42
CA GLY A 9 1.74 -0.57 -12.93
C GLY A 9 1.99 0.94 -12.97
N ALA A 10 1.28 1.64 -13.86
CA ALA A 10 1.39 3.10 -14.05
C ALA A 10 0.40 3.93 -13.20
N GLY A 11 0.02 3.44 -12.01
CA GLY A 11 -0.77 4.22 -11.06
C GLY A 11 0.07 5.29 -10.34
N SER A 12 -0.55 6.10 -9.47
CA SER A 12 0.15 7.19 -8.78
C SER A 12 1.37 6.70 -7.99
N TRP A 13 1.24 5.60 -7.24
CA TRP A 13 2.36 5.08 -6.46
C TRP A 13 3.44 4.41 -7.32
N GLY A 14 3.05 3.61 -8.32
CA GLY A 14 4.00 3.02 -9.26
C GLY A 14 4.80 4.08 -10.03
N THR A 15 4.14 5.16 -10.47
CA THR A 15 4.80 6.28 -11.15
C THR A 15 5.74 7.05 -10.21
N ALA A 16 5.30 7.33 -8.98
CA ALA A 16 6.16 8.01 -8.00
C ALA A 16 7.40 7.18 -7.66
N PHE A 17 7.25 5.86 -7.49
CA PHE A 17 8.39 4.99 -7.20
C PHE A 17 9.29 4.79 -8.42
N ALA A 18 8.74 4.71 -9.63
CA ALA A 18 9.53 4.71 -10.86
C ALA A 18 10.37 6.00 -10.99
N LYS A 19 9.78 7.16 -10.67
CA LYS A 19 10.51 8.43 -10.60
C LYS A 19 11.63 8.40 -9.56
N VAL A 20 11.38 7.88 -8.36
CA VAL A 20 12.42 7.70 -7.31
C VAL A 20 13.62 6.91 -7.84
N LEU A 21 13.37 5.78 -8.50
CA LEU A 21 14.40 4.93 -9.08
C LEU A 21 15.17 5.64 -10.20
N ALA A 22 14.47 6.35 -11.08
CA ALA A 22 15.10 7.09 -12.17
C ALA A 22 15.95 8.27 -11.66
N ASP A 23 15.47 9.02 -10.67
CA ASP A 23 16.23 10.09 -9.99
C ASP A 23 17.46 9.52 -9.24
N ALA A 24 17.41 8.26 -8.80
CA ALA A 24 18.55 7.54 -8.23
C ALA A 24 19.54 7.01 -9.30
N GLY A 25 19.32 7.35 -10.58
CA GLY A 25 20.21 7.02 -11.70
C GLY A 25 19.95 5.65 -12.35
N ARG A 26 18.78 5.04 -12.11
CA ARG A 26 18.41 3.74 -12.69
C ARG A 26 17.70 3.92 -14.03
N ASP A 27 17.85 2.93 -14.90
CA ASP A 27 17.13 2.87 -16.16
C ASP A 27 15.81 2.14 -15.91
N VAL A 28 14.70 2.88 -16.01
CA VAL A 28 13.38 2.43 -15.55
C VAL A 28 12.43 2.31 -16.73
N THR A 29 11.88 1.11 -16.91
CA THR A 29 10.79 0.86 -17.85
C THR A 29 9.50 0.58 -17.11
N MET A 30 8.50 1.43 -17.29
CA MET A 30 7.17 1.22 -16.73
C MET A 30 6.30 0.43 -17.71
N TRP A 31 5.55 -0.54 -17.20
CA TRP A 31 4.43 -1.10 -17.94
C TRP A 31 3.15 -0.35 -17.58
N ALA A 32 2.46 0.17 -18.59
CA ALA A 32 1.13 0.74 -18.47
C ALA A 32 0.11 -0.13 -19.23
N ARG A 33 -1.00 -0.49 -18.57
CA ARG A 33 -2.07 -1.29 -19.21
C ARG A 33 -2.63 -0.65 -20.49
N ARG A 34 -2.61 0.68 -20.55
CA ARG A 34 -3.23 1.48 -21.59
C ARG A 34 -2.14 2.13 -22.44
N GLU A 35 -2.19 1.93 -23.74
CA GLU A 35 -1.15 2.43 -24.66
C GLU A 35 -1.08 3.95 -24.66
N GLU A 36 -2.20 4.65 -24.48
CA GLU A 36 -2.20 6.11 -24.38
C GLU A 36 -1.44 6.60 -23.14
N VAL A 37 -1.44 5.84 -22.03
CA VAL A 37 -0.69 6.17 -20.82
C VAL A 37 0.80 5.85 -21.00
N ALA A 38 1.12 4.73 -21.65
CA ALA A 38 2.51 4.40 -21.99
C ALA A 38 3.12 5.46 -22.91
N GLY A 39 2.39 5.87 -23.96
CA GLY A 39 2.81 6.92 -24.88
C GLY A 39 2.98 8.27 -24.20
N GLU A 40 2.10 8.66 -23.28
CA GLU A 40 2.28 9.90 -22.52
C GLU A 40 3.59 9.89 -21.71
N ILE A 41 3.86 8.80 -20.99
CA ILE A 41 5.07 8.68 -20.17
C ILE A 41 6.33 8.69 -21.06
N ARG A 42 6.31 7.92 -22.15
CA ARG A 42 7.45 7.77 -23.06
C ARG A 42 7.76 9.05 -23.85
N ASP A 43 6.73 9.69 -24.39
CA ASP A 43 6.90 10.77 -25.38
C ASP A 43 6.82 12.17 -24.75
N ARG A 44 6.14 12.30 -23.61
CA ARG A 44 5.91 13.59 -22.93
C ARG A 44 6.51 13.65 -21.54
N HIS A 45 7.03 12.54 -21.02
CA HIS A 45 7.57 12.44 -19.66
C HIS A 45 6.58 12.90 -18.59
N THR A 46 5.29 12.60 -18.77
CA THR A 46 4.23 12.91 -17.81
C THR A 46 3.28 11.73 -17.61
N ASN A 47 2.58 11.72 -16.48
CA ASN A 47 1.45 10.81 -16.25
C ASN A 47 0.27 11.58 -15.62
N SER A 48 -0.33 12.45 -16.43
CA SER A 48 -1.28 13.48 -16.00
C SER A 48 -2.54 12.92 -15.33
N GLY A 49 -2.97 11.72 -15.71
CA GLY A 49 -4.12 11.04 -15.11
C GLY A 49 -3.90 10.57 -13.67
N TYR A 50 -2.65 10.32 -13.26
CA TYR A 50 -2.31 9.78 -11.94
C TYR A 50 -1.46 10.71 -11.08
N LEU A 51 -0.63 11.56 -11.69
CA LEU A 51 0.24 12.55 -11.06
C LEU A 51 0.27 13.85 -11.89
N PRO A 52 -0.82 14.63 -11.91
CA PRO A 52 -0.89 15.86 -12.68
C PRO A 52 0.15 16.89 -12.22
N GLY A 53 0.85 17.48 -13.19
CA GLY A 53 1.86 18.53 -12.97
C GLY A 53 3.21 18.02 -12.45
N ILE A 54 3.52 16.73 -12.62
CA ILE A 54 4.83 16.15 -12.31
C ILE A 54 5.54 15.76 -13.60
N ASP A 55 6.75 16.29 -13.78
CA ASP A 55 7.68 15.87 -14.84
C ASP A 55 8.45 14.62 -14.39
N LEU A 56 8.55 13.65 -15.29
CA LEU A 56 9.26 12.39 -15.10
C LEU A 56 10.68 12.49 -15.69
N PRO A 57 11.69 11.83 -15.11
CA PRO A 57 13.06 11.93 -15.61
C PRO A 57 13.24 11.22 -16.96
N ASP A 58 14.22 11.66 -17.77
CA ASP A 58 14.54 11.07 -19.08
C ASP A 58 14.90 9.58 -19.02
N ARG A 59 15.41 9.11 -17.87
CA ARG A 59 15.73 7.69 -17.63
C ARG A 59 14.51 6.80 -17.37
N LEU A 60 13.33 7.40 -17.29
CA LEU A 60 12.05 6.72 -17.11
C LEU A 60 11.30 6.72 -18.43
N THR A 61 11.04 5.52 -18.95
CA THR A 61 10.22 5.30 -20.15
C THR A 61 9.05 4.36 -19.84
N ALA A 62 8.14 4.15 -20.80
CA ALA A 62 7.04 3.21 -20.66
C ALA A 62 6.66 2.50 -21.96
N THR A 63 6.03 1.33 -21.79
CA THR A 63 5.45 0.52 -22.87
C THR A 63 4.14 -0.13 -22.41
N HIS A 64 3.26 -0.50 -23.34
CA HIS A 64 2.09 -1.34 -23.09
C HIS A 64 2.38 -2.85 -23.23
N ASP A 65 3.52 -3.21 -23.82
CA ASP A 65 3.94 -4.60 -24.00
C ASP A 65 4.69 -5.09 -22.74
N PRO A 66 4.19 -6.11 -22.04
CA PRO A 66 4.84 -6.61 -20.83
C PRO A 66 6.16 -7.34 -21.11
N GLY A 67 6.35 -7.94 -22.29
CA GLY A 67 7.59 -8.59 -22.69
C GLY A 67 8.71 -7.57 -22.91
N ASP A 68 8.40 -6.48 -23.61
CA ASP A 68 9.33 -5.35 -23.76
C ASP A 68 9.67 -4.73 -22.40
N ALA A 69 8.67 -4.56 -21.53
CA ALA A 69 8.88 -3.98 -20.21
C ALA A 69 9.81 -4.83 -19.35
N LEU A 70 9.69 -6.16 -19.40
CA LEU A 70 10.43 -7.10 -18.57
C LEU A 70 11.80 -7.51 -19.14
N SER A 71 12.05 -7.25 -20.44
CA SER A 71 13.27 -7.66 -21.10
C SER A 71 14.53 -7.11 -20.41
N GLY A 72 15.38 -8.01 -19.92
CA GLY A 72 16.67 -7.67 -19.31
C GLY A 72 16.59 -6.99 -17.94
N ALA A 73 15.42 -6.98 -17.29
CA ALA A 73 15.24 -6.38 -15.98
C ALA A 73 15.99 -7.15 -14.88
N GLU A 74 16.68 -6.42 -14.02
CA GLU A 74 17.42 -6.95 -12.87
C GLU A 74 16.56 -6.91 -11.59
N ALA A 75 15.54 -6.05 -11.58
CA ALA A 75 14.47 -6.06 -10.59
C ALA A 75 13.12 -5.74 -11.24
N VAL A 76 12.05 -6.33 -10.69
CA VAL A 76 10.67 -6.14 -11.14
C VAL A 76 9.82 -5.67 -9.97
N VAL A 77 9.31 -4.45 -10.09
CA VAL A 77 8.45 -3.80 -9.11
C VAL A 77 7.00 -4.04 -9.47
N LEU A 78 6.25 -4.68 -8.58
CA LEU A 78 4.84 -5.00 -8.70
C LEU A 78 4.02 -3.88 -8.05
N ALA A 79 3.52 -2.96 -8.89
CA ALA A 79 2.82 -1.74 -8.48
C ALA A 79 1.32 -1.78 -8.86
N VAL A 80 0.70 -2.95 -8.75
CA VAL A 80 -0.74 -3.17 -9.01
C VAL A 80 -1.53 -3.35 -7.72
N PRO A 81 -2.84 -3.06 -7.71
CA PRO A 81 -3.68 -3.26 -6.53
C PRO A 81 -3.69 -4.72 -6.07
N SER A 82 -3.72 -4.93 -4.75
CA SER A 82 -3.58 -6.26 -4.11
C SER A 82 -4.56 -7.30 -4.66
N GLN A 83 -5.82 -6.92 -4.86
CA GLN A 83 -6.87 -7.83 -5.33
C GLN A 83 -6.73 -8.24 -6.80
N SER A 84 -5.90 -7.53 -7.57
CA SER A 84 -5.61 -7.85 -8.97
C SER A 84 -4.21 -8.44 -9.17
N LEU A 85 -3.38 -8.49 -8.13
CA LEU A 85 -1.97 -8.85 -8.23
C LEU A 85 -1.80 -10.26 -8.79
N ARG A 86 -2.53 -11.25 -8.26
CA ARG A 86 -2.48 -12.64 -8.72
C ARG A 86 -2.77 -12.76 -10.22
N ALA A 87 -3.90 -12.22 -10.67
CA ALA A 87 -4.31 -12.33 -12.06
C ALA A 87 -3.31 -11.67 -13.02
N ASN A 88 -2.81 -10.48 -12.68
CA ASN A 88 -1.80 -9.80 -13.49
C ASN A 88 -0.46 -10.58 -13.49
N LEU A 89 0.04 -10.98 -12.31
CA LEU A 89 1.31 -11.70 -12.18
C LEU A 89 1.28 -13.05 -12.89
N SER A 90 0.15 -13.77 -12.87
CA SER A 90 -0.01 -15.00 -13.65
C SER A 90 0.16 -14.77 -15.14
N GLY A 91 -0.28 -13.63 -15.67
CA GLY A 91 -0.10 -13.25 -17.08
C GLY A 91 1.34 -12.86 -17.43
N TRP A 92 2.16 -12.50 -16.44
CA TRP A 92 3.56 -12.10 -16.64
C TRP A 92 4.56 -13.18 -16.25
N ARG A 93 4.11 -14.28 -15.63
CA ARG A 93 4.97 -15.30 -15.03
C ARG A 93 6.07 -15.78 -15.97
N GLU A 94 5.71 -16.17 -17.19
CA GLU A 94 6.65 -16.71 -18.19
C GLU A 94 7.58 -15.64 -18.79
N LEU A 95 7.30 -14.36 -18.53
CA LEU A 95 8.10 -13.22 -18.97
C LEU A 95 9.06 -12.71 -17.89
N LEU A 96 8.93 -13.19 -16.64
CA LEU A 96 9.77 -12.75 -15.53
C LEU A 96 11.24 -13.16 -15.80
N PRO A 97 12.20 -12.22 -15.79
CA PRO A 97 13.59 -12.56 -15.98
C PRO A 97 14.11 -13.46 -14.85
N SER A 98 14.85 -14.50 -15.23
CA SER A 98 15.48 -15.38 -14.26
C SER A 98 16.44 -14.60 -13.35
N GLY A 99 16.29 -14.76 -12.04
CA GLY A 99 17.13 -14.09 -11.04
C GLY A 99 16.79 -12.63 -10.75
N ALA A 100 15.78 -12.04 -11.39
CA ALA A 100 15.34 -10.69 -11.06
C ALA A 100 14.81 -10.60 -9.61
N VAL A 101 15.13 -9.51 -8.92
CA VAL A 101 14.58 -9.24 -7.59
C VAL A 101 13.12 -8.79 -7.73
N LEU A 102 12.19 -9.52 -7.13
CA LEU A 102 10.78 -9.13 -7.10
C LEU A 102 10.51 -8.19 -5.94
N VAL A 103 9.87 -7.05 -6.23
CA VAL A 103 9.58 -6.00 -5.26
C VAL A 103 8.07 -5.74 -5.23
N SER A 104 7.42 -5.93 -4.08
CA SER A 104 6.01 -5.61 -3.89
C SER A 104 5.81 -4.18 -3.37
N LEU A 105 5.00 -3.39 -4.08
CA LEU A 105 4.47 -2.13 -3.57
C LEU A 105 3.03 -2.26 -3.04
N ALA A 106 2.41 -3.42 -3.22
CA ALA A 106 1.00 -3.65 -2.90
C ALA A 106 0.78 -3.70 -1.38
N LYS A 107 -0.19 -2.93 -0.89
CA LYS A 107 -0.54 -2.84 0.53
C LYS A 107 -1.92 -3.47 0.78
N GLY A 108 -1.95 -4.79 0.99
CA GLY A 108 -3.21 -5.51 1.20
C GLY A 108 -3.05 -6.98 1.49
N VAL A 109 -4.17 -7.64 1.78
CA VAL A 109 -4.32 -9.09 1.90
C VAL A 109 -5.32 -9.55 0.85
N GLU A 110 -5.00 -10.63 0.14
CA GLU A 110 -5.84 -11.18 -0.92
C GLU A 110 -7.15 -11.71 -0.34
N LEU A 111 -8.28 -11.30 -0.93
CA LEU A 111 -9.60 -11.82 -0.55
C LEU A 111 -9.72 -13.31 -0.90
N GLY A 112 -10.42 -14.06 -0.05
CA GLY A 112 -10.62 -15.50 -0.20
C GLY A 112 -9.43 -16.33 0.29
N THR A 113 -8.22 -16.12 -0.22
CA THR A 113 -7.04 -16.91 0.20
C THR A 113 -6.46 -16.43 1.54
N LEU A 114 -6.67 -15.15 1.87
CA LEU A 114 -6.12 -14.45 3.02
C LEU A 114 -4.58 -14.41 3.04
N LYS A 115 -3.96 -14.58 1.88
CA LYS A 115 -2.51 -14.49 1.70
C LYS A 115 -2.05 -13.05 1.65
N ARG A 116 -0.89 -12.78 2.26
CA ARG A 116 -0.15 -11.53 2.10
C ARG A 116 0.41 -11.43 0.68
N MET A 117 0.79 -10.24 0.24
CA MET A 117 1.22 -10.04 -1.15
C MET A 117 2.52 -10.78 -1.46
N SER A 118 3.46 -10.82 -0.52
CA SER A 118 4.68 -11.63 -0.64
C SER A 118 4.36 -13.12 -0.85
N GLU A 119 3.37 -13.67 -0.15
CA GLU A 119 2.94 -15.06 -0.27
C GLU A 119 2.26 -15.32 -1.63
N VAL A 120 1.44 -14.39 -2.12
CA VAL A 120 0.83 -14.47 -3.46
C VAL A 120 1.91 -14.43 -4.54
N ILE A 121 2.89 -13.53 -4.40
CA ILE A 121 3.99 -13.38 -5.37
C ILE A 121 4.83 -14.66 -5.40
N ALA A 122 5.21 -15.20 -4.24
CA ALA A 122 5.96 -16.44 -4.14
C ALA A 122 5.22 -17.61 -4.81
N GLU A 123 3.93 -17.75 -4.53
CA GLU A 123 3.11 -18.82 -5.09
C GLU A 123 3.05 -18.78 -6.62
N ILE A 124 2.87 -17.60 -7.22
CA ILE A 124 2.70 -17.46 -8.67
C ILE A 124 4.04 -17.48 -9.41
N SER A 125 5.06 -16.79 -8.89
CA SER A 125 6.37 -16.70 -9.52
C SER A 125 7.24 -17.94 -9.30
N GLY A 126 6.97 -18.73 -8.26
CA GLY A 126 7.83 -19.85 -7.86
C GLY A 126 9.11 -19.44 -7.11
N VAL A 127 9.32 -18.14 -6.89
CA VAL A 127 10.44 -17.60 -6.11
C VAL A 127 10.16 -17.82 -4.61
N SER A 128 11.21 -17.98 -3.80
CA SER A 128 11.04 -18.10 -2.35
C SER A 128 10.45 -16.81 -1.77
N GLY A 129 9.51 -16.94 -0.84
CA GLY A 129 8.97 -15.79 -0.11
C GLY A 129 10.05 -14.99 0.63
N ASN A 130 11.18 -15.62 0.96
CA ASN A 130 12.32 -14.98 1.60
C ASN A 130 13.10 -14.03 0.69
N GLU A 131 12.92 -14.13 -0.63
CA GLU A 131 13.65 -13.36 -1.64
C GLU A 131 12.86 -12.15 -2.15
N ILE A 132 11.63 -11.95 -1.67
CA ILE A 132 10.73 -10.89 -2.13
C ILE A 132 10.91 -9.67 -1.24
N VAL A 133 11.20 -8.53 -1.87
CA VAL A 133 11.30 -7.25 -1.18
C VAL A 133 9.93 -6.60 -1.10
N VAL A 134 9.52 -6.12 0.07
CA VAL A 134 8.29 -5.36 0.28
C VAL A 134 8.63 -3.92 0.61
N VAL A 135 7.98 -2.97 -0.07
CA VAL A 135 8.12 -1.55 0.23
C VAL A 135 6.95 -1.09 1.08
N SER A 136 7.25 -0.55 2.27
CA SER A 136 6.25 -0.01 3.20
C SER A 136 6.73 1.33 3.78
N GLY A 137 5.85 2.03 4.52
CA GLY A 137 6.17 3.32 5.12
C GLY A 137 5.30 4.48 4.61
N PRO A 138 5.45 5.67 5.22
CA PRO A 138 4.66 6.87 4.91
C PRO A 138 4.96 7.38 3.51
N ASN A 139 4.28 6.79 2.53
CA ASN A 139 4.61 6.97 1.11
C ASN A 139 3.43 7.57 0.34
N LEU A 140 3.06 8.81 0.68
CA LEU A 140 2.08 9.57 -0.09
C LEU A 140 2.68 9.90 -1.45
N ALA A 141 2.18 9.23 -2.49
CA ALA A 141 2.77 9.25 -3.84
C ALA A 141 3.02 10.67 -4.38
N ARG A 142 2.09 11.60 -4.12
CA ARG A 142 2.22 12.98 -4.62
C ARG A 142 3.36 13.76 -3.96
N GLU A 143 3.52 13.64 -2.65
CA GLU A 143 4.61 14.33 -1.92
C GLU A 143 5.97 13.81 -2.37
N ILE A 144 6.08 12.49 -2.52
CA ILE A 144 7.30 11.83 -3.02
C ILE A 144 7.57 12.26 -4.46
N ALA A 145 6.56 12.26 -5.33
CA ALA A 145 6.71 12.70 -6.72
C ALA A 145 7.14 14.18 -6.86
N GLN A 146 6.81 15.00 -5.86
CA GLN A 146 7.24 16.40 -5.75
C GLN A 146 8.67 16.56 -5.19
N GLY A 147 9.36 15.46 -4.88
CA GLY A 147 10.70 15.49 -4.30
C GLY A 147 10.73 15.92 -2.83
N GLN A 148 9.61 15.79 -2.11
CA GLN A 148 9.60 16.07 -0.67
C GLN A 148 10.31 14.95 0.10
N PRO A 149 11.06 15.27 1.18
CA PRO A 149 11.75 14.26 1.97
C PRO A 149 10.80 13.20 2.53
N ALA A 150 11.09 11.93 2.26
CA ALA A 150 10.29 10.79 2.72
C ALA A 150 11.16 9.63 3.20
N GLY A 151 10.73 8.99 4.28
CA GLY A 151 11.28 7.72 4.74
C GLY A 151 10.48 6.54 4.19
N ALA A 152 11.15 5.43 3.89
CA ALA A 152 10.50 4.17 3.51
C ALA A 152 11.23 2.96 4.11
N VAL A 153 10.55 1.82 4.15
CA VAL A 153 11.08 0.54 4.60
C VAL A 153 11.11 -0.44 3.45
N LEU A 154 12.24 -1.10 3.26
CA LEU A 154 12.49 -2.17 2.30
C LEU A 154 12.64 -3.44 3.14
N ALA A 155 11.57 -4.22 3.21
CA ALA A 155 11.52 -5.42 4.03
C ALA A 155 11.81 -6.67 3.20
N CYS A 156 12.78 -7.49 3.61
CA CYS A 156 13.06 -8.78 2.98
C CYS A 156 13.75 -9.69 3.99
N THR A 157 13.38 -10.97 4.04
CA THR A 157 14.06 -11.96 4.90
C THR A 157 15.52 -12.12 4.45
N ASP A 158 15.75 -12.19 3.14
CA ASP A 158 17.07 -12.05 2.52
C ASP A 158 17.49 -10.57 2.53
N HIS A 159 18.25 -10.19 3.56
CA HIS A 159 18.63 -8.81 3.81
C HIS A 159 19.40 -8.18 2.63
N ASP A 160 20.21 -8.95 1.92
CA ASP A 160 21.04 -8.44 0.83
C ASP A 160 20.18 -7.95 -0.35
N ARG A 161 19.02 -8.57 -0.58
CA ARG A 161 18.05 -8.10 -1.58
C ARG A 161 17.39 -6.80 -1.17
N ALA A 162 17.04 -6.64 0.12
CA ALA A 162 16.55 -5.37 0.62
C ALA A 162 17.61 -4.26 0.46
N VAL A 163 18.88 -4.55 0.75
CA VAL A 163 20.00 -3.61 0.56
C VAL A 163 20.19 -3.25 -0.92
N ALA A 164 20.08 -4.22 -1.83
CA ALA A 164 20.20 -3.96 -3.27
C ALA A 164 19.13 -2.95 -3.75
N ILE A 165 17.89 -3.10 -3.31
CA ILE A 165 16.79 -2.18 -3.67
C ILE A 165 16.90 -0.86 -2.89
N GLN A 166 17.39 -0.88 -1.64
CA GLN A 166 17.71 0.33 -0.88
C GLN A 166 18.71 1.22 -1.63
N GLN A 167 19.82 0.64 -2.12
CA GLN A 167 20.81 1.37 -2.93
C GLN A 167 20.26 1.81 -4.29
N ALA A 168 19.32 1.05 -4.85
CA ALA A 168 18.69 1.39 -6.13
C ALA A 168 17.69 2.55 -6.02
N SER A 169 17.13 2.79 -4.82
CA SER A 169 16.06 3.79 -4.60
C SER A 169 16.47 5.00 -3.76
N PHE A 170 17.64 4.96 -3.11
CA PHE A 170 18.15 6.10 -2.34
C PHE A 170 18.51 7.28 -3.27
N ASN A 171 17.98 8.46 -2.96
CA ASN A 171 18.30 9.72 -3.63
C ASN A 171 18.18 10.90 -2.64
N SER A 172 18.19 12.15 -3.13
CA SER A 172 18.19 13.36 -2.30
C SER A 172 16.93 13.55 -1.43
N TYR A 173 15.81 12.90 -1.77
CA TYR A 173 14.53 13.06 -1.07
C TYR A 173 13.93 11.75 -0.58
N PHE A 174 14.35 10.59 -1.11
CA PHE A 174 13.84 9.29 -0.69
C PHE A 174 14.90 8.55 0.12
N ARG A 175 14.62 8.34 1.42
CA ARG A 175 15.51 7.67 2.37
C ARG A 175 14.98 6.29 2.77
N PRO A 176 15.41 5.22 2.08
CA PRO A 176 15.03 3.85 2.40
C PRO A 176 15.81 3.27 3.59
N TYR A 177 15.12 2.52 4.45
CA TYR A 177 15.67 1.73 5.56
C TYR A 177 15.35 0.25 5.34
N THR A 178 16.23 -0.65 5.75
CA THR A 178 15.99 -2.10 5.62
C THR A 178 15.31 -2.68 6.87
N ASN A 179 14.51 -3.73 6.69
CA ASN A 179 13.92 -4.51 7.78
C ASN A 179 13.86 -5.99 7.33
N THR A 180 13.96 -6.95 8.25
CA THR A 180 13.76 -8.38 7.94
C THR A 180 12.36 -8.87 8.26
N ASP A 181 11.57 -8.09 9.01
CA ASP A 181 10.17 -8.42 9.33
C ASP A 181 9.20 -8.04 8.20
N VAL A 182 9.15 -8.92 7.18
CA VAL A 182 8.21 -8.80 6.06
C VAL A 182 6.75 -8.88 6.53
N VAL A 183 6.45 -9.74 7.52
CA VAL A 183 5.09 -9.94 8.03
C VAL A 183 4.57 -8.64 8.65
N GLY A 184 5.32 -8.03 9.55
CA GLY A 184 4.94 -6.77 10.20
C GLY A 184 4.77 -5.62 9.21
N CYS A 185 5.65 -5.54 8.20
CA CYS A 185 5.57 -4.49 7.19
C CYS A 185 4.32 -4.60 6.29
N GLU A 186 3.95 -5.82 5.88
CA GLU A 186 2.74 -6.07 5.08
C GLU A 186 1.46 -5.90 5.89
N VAL A 187 1.41 -6.44 7.11
CA VAL A 187 0.25 -6.28 8.01
C VAL A 187 0.04 -4.82 8.34
N GLY A 188 1.12 -4.09 8.68
CA GLY A 188 1.10 -2.65 8.91
C GLY A 188 0.57 -1.87 7.69
N GLY A 189 1.13 -2.15 6.51
CA GLY A 189 0.72 -1.52 5.26
C GLY A 189 -0.74 -1.79 4.89
N ALA A 190 -1.24 -3.01 5.11
CA ALA A 190 -2.59 -3.40 4.74
C ALA A 190 -3.65 -2.87 5.73
N ALA A 191 -3.44 -3.05 7.03
CA ALA A 191 -4.44 -2.73 8.03
C ALA A 191 -4.59 -1.22 8.28
N LYS A 192 -3.52 -0.42 8.09
CA LYS A 192 -3.59 1.05 8.24
C LYS A 192 -4.66 1.69 7.35
N ASN A 193 -4.91 1.13 6.16
CA ASN A 193 -5.86 1.67 5.18
C ASN A 193 -7.29 1.62 5.74
N VAL A 194 -7.60 0.60 6.54
CA VAL A 194 -8.88 0.45 7.24
C VAL A 194 -9.01 1.48 8.37
N ILE A 195 -7.93 1.71 9.13
CA ILE A 195 -7.92 2.72 10.20
C ILE A 195 -8.01 4.14 9.63
N ALA A 196 -7.37 4.40 8.49
CA ALA A 196 -7.46 5.69 7.80
C ALA A 196 -8.88 5.95 7.28
N LEU A 197 -9.56 4.92 6.78
CA LEU A 197 -10.98 5.00 6.42
C LEU A 197 -11.85 5.40 7.62
N SER A 198 -11.62 4.76 8.78
CA SER A 198 -12.31 5.11 10.04
C SER A 198 -12.03 6.54 10.51
N CYS A 199 -10.76 6.97 10.43
CA CYS A 199 -10.38 8.35 10.76
C CYS A 199 -11.05 9.36 9.81
N GLY A 200 -11.12 9.04 8.51
CA GLY A 200 -11.86 9.80 7.53
C GLY A 200 -13.33 9.96 7.92
N MET A 201 -14.00 8.86 8.27
CA MET A 201 -15.40 8.90 8.70
C MET A 201 -15.61 9.80 9.92
N ALA A 202 -14.73 9.69 10.93
CA ALA A 202 -14.79 10.56 12.11
C ALA A 202 -14.70 12.04 11.73
N VAL A 203 -13.77 12.39 10.84
CA VAL A 203 -13.65 13.77 10.32
C VAL A 203 -14.90 14.19 9.54
N GLY A 204 -15.44 13.31 8.69
CA GLY A 204 -16.69 13.55 7.95
C GLY A 204 -17.90 13.82 8.85
N MET A 205 -17.93 13.19 10.04
CA MET A 205 -18.95 13.41 11.07
C MET A 205 -18.74 14.68 11.91
N GLY A 206 -17.65 15.43 11.68
CA GLY A 206 -17.31 16.64 12.43
C GLY A 206 -16.55 16.38 13.74
N LEU A 207 -16.00 15.18 13.94
CA LEU A 207 -15.20 14.86 15.13
C LEU A 207 -13.76 15.39 14.99
N GLY A 208 -13.22 15.86 16.11
CA GLY A 208 -11.92 16.53 16.15
C GLY A 208 -10.72 15.62 16.41
N ALA A 209 -9.57 16.25 16.64
CA ALA A 209 -8.26 15.59 16.78
C ALA A 209 -8.22 14.51 17.88
N ASN A 210 -8.96 14.67 19.00
CA ASN A 210 -9.00 13.67 20.06
C ASN A 210 -9.55 12.32 19.56
N THR A 211 -10.60 12.35 18.74
CA THR A 211 -11.18 11.14 18.15
C THR A 211 -10.21 10.52 17.15
N THR A 212 -9.62 11.34 16.28
CA THR A 212 -8.62 10.86 15.31
C THR A 212 -7.41 10.22 16.01
N ALA A 213 -6.87 10.87 17.05
CA ALA A 213 -5.77 10.32 17.84
C ALA A 213 -6.16 9.00 18.52
N THR A 214 -7.37 8.91 19.09
CA THR A 214 -7.88 7.68 19.69
C THR A 214 -7.97 6.55 18.67
N LEU A 215 -8.51 6.82 17.47
CA LEU A 215 -8.60 5.84 16.39
C LEU A 215 -7.24 5.39 15.89
N ILE A 216 -6.29 6.31 15.74
CA ILE A 216 -4.90 5.98 15.36
C ILE A 216 -4.27 5.07 16.41
N THR A 217 -4.33 5.42 17.70
CA THR A 217 -3.71 4.63 18.76
C THR A 217 -4.35 3.25 18.92
N ARG A 218 -5.68 3.17 18.91
CA ARG A 218 -6.40 1.87 19.01
C ARG A 218 -6.24 1.04 17.74
N GLY A 219 -6.17 1.68 16.58
CA GLY A 219 -5.89 1.04 15.30
C GLY A 219 -4.48 0.44 15.25
N LEU A 220 -3.47 1.17 15.74
CA LEU A 220 -2.11 0.67 15.87
C LEU A 220 -2.07 -0.59 16.75
N ALA A 221 -2.82 -0.59 17.86
CA ALA A 221 -2.92 -1.77 18.73
C ALA A 221 -3.60 -2.97 18.03
N GLU A 222 -4.63 -2.74 17.20
CA GLU A 222 -5.22 -3.81 16.36
C GLU A 222 -4.19 -4.39 15.36
N MET A 223 -3.45 -3.51 14.68
CA MET A 223 -2.42 -3.88 13.72
C MET A 223 -1.31 -4.72 14.40
N ALA A 224 -0.81 -4.25 15.55
CA ALA A 224 0.24 -4.94 16.30
C ALA A 224 -0.24 -6.29 16.85
N ARG A 225 -1.47 -6.39 17.37
CA ARG A 225 -2.03 -7.68 17.84
C ARG A 225 -2.14 -8.68 16.70
N LEU A 226 -2.68 -8.27 15.55
CA LEU A 226 -2.78 -9.15 14.38
C LEU A 226 -1.39 -9.57 13.89
N GLY A 227 -0.48 -8.61 13.71
CA GLY A 227 0.87 -8.88 13.26
C GLY A 227 1.63 -9.85 14.16
N THR A 228 1.62 -9.60 15.47
CA THR A 228 2.27 -10.47 16.46
C THR A 228 1.70 -11.89 16.39
N LYS A 229 0.38 -12.03 16.23
CA LYS A 229 -0.27 -13.34 16.09
C LYS A 229 0.16 -14.09 14.81
N LEU A 230 0.52 -13.34 13.77
CA LEU A 230 1.05 -13.86 12.50
C LEU A 230 2.57 -14.04 12.51
N GLY A 231 3.25 -13.76 13.63
CA GLY A 231 4.70 -13.93 13.78
C GLY A 231 5.54 -12.70 13.43
N ALA A 232 4.93 -11.52 13.29
CA ALA A 232 5.66 -10.25 13.12
C ALA A 232 6.40 -9.84 14.40
N ASP A 233 7.45 -9.03 14.26
CA ASP A 233 8.10 -8.34 15.37
C ASP A 233 7.22 -7.15 15.81
N PRO A 234 6.77 -7.09 17.07
CA PRO A 234 6.01 -5.96 17.59
C PRO A 234 6.69 -4.59 17.39
N LEU A 235 8.03 -4.52 17.38
CA LEU A 235 8.77 -3.27 17.19
C LEU A 235 8.60 -2.69 15.78
N THR A 236 8.31 -3.51 14.77
CA THR A 236 8.01 -3.03 13.41
C THR A 236 6.86 -2.03 13.40
N PHE A 237 5.87 -2.23 14.29
CA PHE A 237 4.70 -1.34 14.39
C PHE A 237 5.04 0.03 14.99
N ALA A 238 6.11 0.14 15.77
CA ALA A 238 6.60 1.43 16.28
C ALA A 238 7.43 2.21 15.22
N GLY A 239 7.77 1.59 14.10
CA GLY A 239 8.58 2.18 13.03
C GLY A 239 7.78 2.81 11.89
N LEU A 240 8.48 3.10 10.80
CA LEU A 240 7.91 3.72 9.59
C LEU A 240 6.79 2.89 8.96
N ALA A 241 6.94 1.55 8.90
CA ALA A 241 5.94 0.66 8.29
C ALA A 241 4.66 0.48 9.14
N GLY A 242 4.71 0.86 10.42
CA GLY A 242 3.56 0.85 11.33
C GLY A 242 3.03 2.26 11.58
N VAL A 243 3.39 2.84 12.72
CA VAL A 243 2.89 4.14 13.17
C VAL A 243 3.18 5.27 12.18
N GLY A 244 4.36 5.26 11.52
CA GLY A 244 4.70 6.30 10.55
C GLY A 244 3.71 6.35 9.38
N ASP A 245 3.51 5.20 8.72
CA ASP A 245 2.59 5.08 7.60
C ASP A 245 1.13 5.29 8.03
N LEU A 246 0.76 4.79 9.21
CA LEU A 246 -0.57 4.99 9.78
C LEU A 246 -0.88 6.49 9.99
N VAL A 247 0.00 7.22 10.67
CA VAL A 247 -0.20 8.65 10.97
C VAL A 247 -0.28 9.46 9.68
N ALA A 248 0.62 9.23 8.72
CA ALA A 248 0.60 9.93 7.43
C ALA A 248 -0.73 9.67 6.69
N THR A 249 -1.17 8.41 6.65
CA THR A 249 -2.38 8.00 5.94
C THR A 249 -3.66 8.51 6.62
N CYS A 250 -3.70 8.59 7.96
CA CYS A 250 -4.85 9.10 8.71
C CYS A 250 -4.94 10.63 8.73
N SER A 251 -3.81 11.34 8.64
CA SER A 251 -3.75 12.79 8.82
C SER A 251 -3.83 13.58 7.50
N SER A 252 -3.42 12.97 6.39
CA SER A 252 -3.30 13.70 5.11
C SER A 252 -4.56 13.60 4.24
N PRO A 253 -5.05 14.71 3.67
CA PRO A 253 -6.11 14.69 2.66
C PRO A 253 -5.65 14.07 1.32
N LEU A 254 -4.36 13.78 1.16
CA LEU A 254 -3.84 13.04 0.00
C LEU A 254 -4.09 11.54 0.10
N SER A 255 -4.49 11.05 1.29
CA SER A 255 -4.88 9.66 1.50
C SER A 255 -6.26 9.39 0.92
N ARG A 256 -6.31 8.58 -0.15
CA ARG A 256 -7.55 8.12 -0.77
C ARG A 256 -8.50 7.47 0.23
N ASN A 257 -7.98 6.68 1.17
CA ASN A 257 -8.78 6.01 2.20
C ASN A 257 -9.42 7.01 3.16
N ARG A 258 -8.64 8.01 3.62
CA ARG A 258 -9.15 9.04 4.50
C ARG A 258 -10.22 9.89 3.81
N THR A 259 -9.96 10.37 2.59
CA THR A 259 -10.94 11.18 1.84
C THR A 259 -12.22 10.40 1.51
N PHE A 260 -12.09 9.11 1.21
CA PHE A 260 -13.25 8.24 0.99
C PHE A 260 -14.06 8.08 2.28
N GLY A 261 -13.39 7.88 3.41
CA GLY A 261 -14.02 7.83 4.73
C GLY A 261 -14.74 9.12 5.08
N GLU A 262 -14.16 10.30 4.79
CA GLU A 262 -14.80 11.59 5.03
C GLU A 262 -16.15 11.73 4.31
N ARG A 263 -16.26 11.21 3.08
CA ARG A 263 -17.51 11.20 2.31
C ARG A 263 -18.57 10.33 2.98
N LEU A 264 -18.19 9.10 3.36
CA LEU A 264 -19.09 8.20 4.09
C LEU A 264 -19.52 8.80 5.44
N GLY A 265 -18.61 9.49 6.15
CA GLY A 265 -18.92 10.19 7.40
C GLY A 265 -19.90 11.37 7.24
N ARG A 266 -19.94 12.00 6.06
CA ARG A 266 -20.93 13.03 5.69
C ARG A 266 -22.30 12.44 5.30
N GLY A 267 -22.40 11.12 5.19
CA GLY A 267 -23.63 10.42 4.81
C GLY A 267 -23.76 10.13 3.31
N GLU A 268 -22.69 10.28 2.52
CA GLU A 268 -22.68 9.82 1.13
C GLU A 268 -22.75 8.28 1.05
N THR A 269 -23.39 7.74 0.01
CA THR A 269 -23.38 6.30 -0.25
C THR A 269 -22.02 5.83 -0.78
N LEU A 270 -21.79 4.52 -0.77
CA LEU A 270 -20.56 3.93 -1.30
C LEU A 270 -20.37 4.28 -2.79
N GLU A 271 -21.46 4.27 -3.57
CA GLU A 271 -21.47 4.60 -4.99
C GLU A 271 -21.12 6.07 -5.22
N GLN A 272 -21.67 6.97 -4.40
CA GLN A 272 -21.36 8.40 -4.46
C GLN A 272 -19.88 8.67 -4.15
N ALA A 273 -19.37 8.03 -3.09
CA ALA A 273 -17.96 8.14 -2.72
C ALA A 273 -17.01 7.57 -3.80
N GLN A 274 -17.39 6.45 -4.42
CA GLN A 274 -16.63 5.85 -5.53
C GLN A 274 -16.64 6.72 -6.79
N ALA A 275 -17.81 7.26 -7.17
CA ALA A 275 -17.91 8.16 -8.32
C ALA A 275 -17.01 9.38 -8.14
N ALA A 276 -17.00 9.97 -6.94
CA ALA A 276 -16.15 11.11 -6.62
C ALA A 276 -14.64 10.78 -6.58
N ALA A 277 -14.27 9.51 -6.41
CA ALA A 277 -12.90 9.02 -6.48
C ALA A 277 -12.47 8.61 -7.90
N GLY A 278 -13.19 9.05 -8.94
CA GLY A 278 -12.89 8.73 -10.33
C GLY A 278 -13.20 7.28 -10.69
N GLY A 279 -14.19 6.68 -10.02
CA GLY A 279 -14.63 5.30 -10.24
C GLY A 279 -13.81 4.24 -9.51
N GLN A 280 -12.74 4.63 -8.79
CA GLN A 280 -11.90 3.70 -8.02
C GLN A 280 -12.38 3.59 -6.57
N VAL A 281 -12.61 2.35 -6.12
CA VAL A 281 -12.86 2.08 -4.69
C VAL A 281 -11.54 2.22 -3.93
N ALA A 282 -11.58 2.87 -2.77
CA ALA A 282 -10.42 2.98 -1.90
C ALA A 282 -10.02 1.60 -1.34
N GLU A 283 -8.72 1.29 -1.28
CA GLU A 283 -8.23 -0.03 -0.86
C GLU A 283 -8.79 -0.47 0.50
N GLY A 284 -8.93 0.47 1.45
CA GLY A 284 -9.44 0.23 2.80
C GLY A 284 -10.85 -0.36 2.83
N VAL A 285 -11.69 -0.06 1.84
CA VAL A 285 -13.03 -0.66 1.69
C VAL A 285 -12.92 -2.15 1.38
N MET A 286 -11.96 -2.56 0.57
CA MET A 286 -11.75 -3.99 0.27
C MET A 286 -10.94 -4.67 1.39
N SER A 287 -9.93 -3.97 1.93
CA SER A 287 -9.05 -4.48 2.98
C SER A 287 -9.78 -4.74 4.29
N CYS A 288 -10.86 -4.02 4.63
CA CYS A 288 -11.58 -4.29 5.87
C CYS A 288 -12.14 -5.72 5.90
N THR A 289 -12.55 -6.27 4.75
CA THR A 289 -13.04 -7.65 4.66
C THR A 289 -11.90 -8.66 4.82
N SER A 290 -10.82 -8.55 4.05
CA SER A 290 -9.72 -9.52 4.13
C SER A 290 -8.99 -9.47 5.48
N ILE A 291 -8.80 -8.28 6.07
CA ILE A 291 -8.17 -8.15 7.39
C ILE A 291 -9.09 -8.69 8.49
N ARG A 292 -10.41 -8.44 8.43
CA ARG A 292 -11.38 -9.01 9.37
C ARG A 292 -11.39 -10.54 9.32
N GLU A 293 -11.42 -11.12 8.12
CA GLU A 293 -11.40 -12.58 7.93
C GLU A 293 -10.08 -13.18 8.43
N LEU A 294 -8.94 -12.54 8.13
CA LEU A 294 -7.63 -12.96 8.61
C LEU A 294 -7.55 -12.90 10.15
N ALA A 295 -8.08 -11.84 10.76
CA ALA A 295 -8.13 -11.70 12.22
C ALA A 295 -8.99 -12.79 12.86
N ARG A 296 -10.19 -13.05 12.31
CA ARG A 296 -11.09 -14.11 12.79
C ARG A 296 -10.45 -15.49 12.68
N LYS A 297 -9.79 -15.80 11.56
CA LYS A 297 -9.06 -17.06 11.35
C LYS A 297 -8.01 -17.30 12.45
N HIS A 298 -7.43 -16.23 13.00
CA HIS A 298 -6.40 -16.30 14.04
C HIS A 298 -6.90 -15.95 15.45
N GLY A 299 -8.21 -15.76 15.64
CA GLY A 299 -8.82 -15.42 16.93
C GLY A 299 -8.41 -14.06 17.48
N VAL A 300 -8.13 -13.07 16.62
CA VAL A 300 -7.72 -11.71 17.02
C VAL A 300 -8.91 -10.75 17.01
N ASP A 301 -9.13 -10.05 18.12
CA ASP A 301 -10.15 -9.00 18.25
C ASP A 301 -9.68 -7.70 17.57
N MET A 302 -10.39 -7.29 16.51
CA MET A 302 -10.16 -6.06 15.74
C MET A 302 -11.45 -5.23 15.58
N PRO A 303 -11.90 -4.53 16.63
CA PRO A 303 -13.19 -3.84 16.64
C PRO A 303 -13.36 -2.74 15.59
N ILE A 304 -12.33 -1.91 15.34
CA ILE A 304 -12.37 -0.85 14.33
C ILE A 304 -12.49 -1.49 12.95
N THR A 305 -11.72 -2.53 12.70
CA THR A 305 -11.77 -3.27 11.42
C THR A 305 -13.15 -3.90 11.19
N ASP A 306 -13.74 -4.53 12.22
CA ASP A 306 -15.08 -5.13 12.14
C ASP A 306 -16.16 -4.07 11.91
N ALA A 307 -16.08 -2.93 12.60
CA ALA A 307 -16.96 -1.79 12.40
C ALA A 307 -16.88 -1.25 10.96
N MET A 308 -15.66 -1.11 10.41
CA MET A 308 -15.48 -0.65 9.02
C MET A 308 -16.07 -1.61 8.01
N HIS A 309 -15.94 -2.93 8.23
CA HIS A 309 -16.59 -3.91 7.36
C HIS A 309 -18.12 -3.79 7.41
N ARG A 310 -18.70 -3.68 8.61
CA ARG A 310 -20.15 -3.52 8.77
C ARG A 310 -20.69 -2.27 8.07
N VAL A 311 -19.97 -1.14 8.19
CA VAL A 311 -20.35 0.10 7.52
C VAL A 311 -20.23 -0.03 5.99
N CYS A 312 -19.14 -0.59 5.49
CA CYS A 312 -18.86 -0.63 4.05
C CYS A 312 -19.65 -1.71 3.29
N HIS A 313 -19.98 -2.84 3.94
CA HIS A 313 -20.53 -4.02 3.26
C HIS A 313 -21.86 -4.51 3.84
N GLU A 314 -22.20 -4.14 5.07
CA GLU A 314 -23.44 -4.59 5.74
C GLU A 314 -24.44 -3.43 5.94
N GLY A 315 -24.14 -2.22 5.46
CA GLY A 315 -25.02 -1.05 5.52
C GLY A 315 -25.20 -0.46 6.91
N ALA A 316 -24.28 -0.73 7.85
CA ALA A 316 -24.37 -0.19 9.20
C ALA A 316 -24.15 1.34 9.22
N ASP A 317 -24.89 2.04 10.09
CA ASP A 317 -24.72 3.48 10.28
C ASP A 317 -23.36 3.80 10.95
N PRO A 318 -22.52 4.66 10.34
CA PRO A 318 -21.22 5.04 10.89
C PRO A 318 -21.28 5.65 12.30
N ARG A 319 -22.32 6.41 12.64
CA ARG A 319 -22.52 7.04 13.95
C ARG A 319 -22.84 5.99 15.00
N GLN A 320 -23.69 5.02 14.64
CA GLN A 320 -24.01 3.90 15.52
C GLN A 320 -22.75 3.05 15.78
N ALA A 321 -22.01 2.71 14.72
CA ALA A 321 -20.76 1.95 14.85
C ALA A 321 -19.73 2.67 15.75
N GLY A 322 -19.62 4.00 15.64
CA GLY A 322 -18.78 4.81 16.51
C GLY A 322 -19.21 4.77 17.98
N ALA A 323 -20.52 4.87 18.26
CA ALA A 323 -21.06 4.77 19.62
C ALA A 323 -20.84 3.39 20.24
N GLU A 324 -21.00 2.31 19.45
CA GLU A 324 -20.73 0.94 19.88
C GLU A 324 -19.26 0.74 20.27
N LEU A 325 -18.31 1.34 19.53
CA LEU A 325 -16.88 1.26 19.86
C LEU A 325 -16.56 1.92 21.21
N LEU A 326 -17.17 3.08 21.51
CA LEU A 326 -17.01 3.78 22.79
C LEU A 326 -17.69 3.04 23.95
N GLY A 327 -18.82 2.38 23.70
CA GLY A 327 -19.59 1.63 24.70
C GLY A 327 -19.02 0.26 25.06
N ARG A 328 -17.91 -0.18 24.44
CA ARG A 328 -17.26 -1.45 24.75
C ARG A 328 -16.78 -1.49 26.20
N ARG A 329 -16.75 -2.69 26.78
CA ARG A 329 -16.22 -2.93 28.13
C ARG A 329 -14.81 -2.34 28.27
N GLN A 330 -14.59 -1.57 29.33
CA GLN A 330 -13.30 -1.01 29.68
C GLN A 330 -12.27 -2.13 29.90
N LYS A 331 -11.06 -1.92 29.38
CA LYS A 331 -9.95 -2.87 29.40
C LYS A 331 -8.65 -2.15 29.77
N HIS A 332 -7.64 -2.89 30.20
CA HIS A 332 -6.29 -2.35 30.35
C HIS A 332 -5.77 -1.88 28.98
N GLU A 333 -5.01 -0.78 28.93
CA GLU A 333 -4.59 -0.14 27.67
C GLU A 333 -3.97 -1.12 26.67
N TRP A 334 -3.14 -2.03 27.19
CA TRP A 334 -2.35 -3.02 26.44
C TRP A 334 -3.00 -4.41 26.32
N SER A 335 -4.28 -4.54 26.66
CA SER A 335 -5.04 -5.80 26.53
C SER A 335 -5.87 -5.92 25.26
#